data_AF-A0A0M3BPX3-F1
#
_entry.id   AF-A0A0M3BPX3-F1
#
_cell.length_a   1.000
_cell.length_b   1.000
_cell.length_c   1.000
_cell.angle_alpha   90.00
_cell.angle_beta   90.00
_cell.angle_gamma   90.00
#
_symmetry.space_group_name_H-M   'P 1'
#
loop_
_entity.id
_entity.type
_entity.pdbx_description
1 polymer ?
#
loop_
_entity_poly.entity_id
_entity_poly.type
_entity_poly.pdbx_seq_one_letter_code
_entity_poly.pdbx_strand_id
1 'polypeptide(L)'
;MSKKPFSDDQLAELAEIAALNDGDIDTSDIPEITEEQWRLAKRGHLYRPLKKSVTIRLDADVIEWFKSHAHGSGYQTEINSVLRQHVARQEKKRA
;
A
#
# COMPACT_ATOMS: atom_id res chain seq x y z
N MET A 1 15.36 19.12 -9.06
CA MET A 1 15.22 18.28 -10.27
C MET A 1 16.15 18.85 -11.34
N SER A 2 17.18 18.12 -11.73
CA SER A 2 18.08 18.57 -12.80
C SER A 2 17.29 18.59 -14.12
N LYS A 3 17.07 19.78 -14.71
CA LYS A 3 16.49 19.94 -16.05
C LYS A 3 17.60 19.81 -17.10
N LYS A 4 18.29 18.67 -17.14
CA LYS A 4 19.12 18.38 -18.30
C LYS A 4 18.19 18.04 -19.46
N PRO A 5 18.29 18.74 -20.61
CA PRO A 5 17.55 18.36 -21.80
C PRO A 5 18.02 16.97 -22.25
N PHE A 6 17.12 16.20 -22.84
CA PHE A 6 17.46 14.92 -23.48
C PHE A 6 18.44 15.17 -24.63
N SER A 7 19.36 14.22 -24.86
CA SER A 7 20.21 14.28 -26.06
C SER A 7 19.39 14.00 -27.32
N ASP A 8 19.94 14.36 -28.48
CA ASP A 8 19.29 14.13 -29.77
C ASP A 8 19.01 12.63 -30.00
N ASP A 9 19.94 11.76 -29.59
CA ASP A 9 19.76 10.30 -29.64
C ASP A 9 18.57 9.81 -28.79
N GLN A 10 18.39 10.38 -27.59
CA GLN A 10 17.28 10.05 -26.71
C GLN A 10 15.95 10.53 -27.27
N LEU A 11 15.94 11.69 -27.95
CA LEU A 11 14.74 12.21 -28.60
C LEU A 11 14.35 11.35 -29.81
N ALA A 12 15.33 10.83 -30.55
CA ALA A 12 15.09 9.89 -31.65
C ALA A 12 14.51 8.55 -31.14
N GLU A 13 15.10 7.97 -30.09
CA GLU A 13 14.61 6.74 -29.45
C GLU A 13 13.17 6.91 -28.93
N LEU A 14 12.86 8.03 -28.29
CA LEU A 14 11.51 8.33 -27.82
C LEU A 14 10.50 8.46 -28.96
N ALA A 15 10.92 9.03 -30.10
CA ALA A 15 10.06 9.17 -31.27
C ALA A 15 9.77 7.80 -31.91
N GLU A 16 10.75 6.89 -31.94
CA GLU A 16 10.57 5.51 -32.40
C GLU A 16 9.60 4.74 -31.50
N ILE A 17 9.79 4.81 -30.18
CA ILE A 17 8.89 4.16 -29.21
C ILE A 17 7.46 4.72 -29.32
N ALA A 18 7.32 6.04 -29.48
CA ALA A 18 6.00 6.68 -29.61
C ALA A 18 5.28 6.34 -30.92
N ALA A 19 6.01 5.93 -31.96
CA ALA A 19 5.45 5.50 -33.23
C ALA A 19 5.12 3.99 -33.27
N LEU A 20 5.61 3.21 -32.31
CA LEU A 20 5.31 1.77 -32.19
C LEU A 20 3.85 1.56 -31.80
N ASN A 21 3.18 0.59 -32.44
CA ASN A 21 1.81 0.22 -32.09
C ASN A 21 1.82 -0.69 -30.85
N ASP A 22 0.82 -0.55 -29.98
CA ASP A 22 0.63 -1.38 -28.78
C ASP A 22 0.69 -2.88 -29.08
N GLY A 23 0.15 -3.32 -30.24
CA GLY A 23 0.16 -4.72 -30.64
C GLY A 23 1.53 -5.30 -31.02
N ASP A 24 2.51 -4.43 -31.30
CA ASP A 24 3.88 -4.82 -31.64
C ASP A 24 4.79 -4.83 -30.39
N ILE A 25 4.26 -4.50 -29.20
CA ILE A 25 5.01 -4.54 -27.95
C ILE A 25 5.20 -6.01 -27.51
N ASP A 26 6.46 -6.45 -27.51
CA ASP A 26 6.82 -7.76 -26.96
C ASP A 26 6.67 -7.75 -25.43
N THR A 27 5.75 -8.59 -24.94
CA THR A 27 5.47 -8.81 -23.51
C THR A 27 5.74 -10.25 -23.09
N SER A 28 6.50 -11.01 -23.90
CA SER A 28 6.75 -12.44 -23.68
C SER A 28 7.45 -12.76 -22.36
N ASP A 29 8.23 -11.82 -21.84
CA ASP A 29 8.93 -11.90 -20.55
C ASP A 29 8.03 -11.56 -19.35
N ILE A 30 7.01 -10.72 -19.57
CA ILE A 30 6.07 -10.24 -18.55
C ILE A 30 4.64 -10.34 -19.13
N PRO A 31 4.06 -11.55 -19.20
CA PRO A 31 2.73 -11.74 -19.74
C PRO A 31 1.69 -11.03 -18.86
N GLU A 32 0.58 -10.62 -19.48
CA GLU A 32 -0.53 -10.02 -18.75
C GLU A 32 -1.09 -10.96 -17.68
N ILE A 33 -1.41 -10.38 -16.53
CA ILE A 33 -1.95 -11.12 -15.39
C ILE A 33 -3.42 -11.51 -15.65
N THR A 34 -3.71 -12.80 -15.53
CA THR A 34 -5.06 -13.35 -15.75
C THR A 34 -6.02 -13.00 -14.60
N GLU A 35 -7.33 -13.06 -14.84
CA GLU A 35 -8.35 -12.84 -13.80
C GLU A 35 -8.23 -13.81 -12.61
N GLU A 36 -7.86 -15.08 -12.87
CA GLU A 36 -7.66 -16.07 -11.81
C GLU A 36 -6.46 -15.73 -10.93
N GLN A 37 -5.38 -15.22 -11.51
CA GLN A 37 -4.21 -14.74 -10.78
C GLN A 37 -4.53 -13.47 -9.99
N TRP A 38 -5.33 -12.55 -10.56
CA TRP A 38 -5.84 -11.38 -9.85
C TRP A 38 -6.64 -11.75 -8.61
N ARG A 39 -7.45 -12.81 -8.66
CA ARG A 39 -8.21 -13.29 -7.48
C ARG A 39 -7.29 -13.73 -6.33
N LEU A 40 -6.08 -14.19 -6.64
CA LEU A 40 -5.08 -14.61 -5.66
C LEU A 40 -4.14 -13.47 -5.26
N ALA A 41 -4.25 -12.29 -5.88
CA ALA A 41 -3.41 -11.15 -5.60
C ALA A 41 -3.58 -10.69 -4.14
N LYS A 42 -2.48 -10.67 -3.40
CA LYS A 42 -2.45 -10.10 -2.05
C LYS A 42 -2.13 -8.62 -2.16
N ARG A 43 -2.91 -7.77 -1.47
CA ARG A 43 -2.56 -6.35 -1.32
C ARG A 43 -1.15 -6.26 -0.75
N GLY A 44 -0.24 -5.65 -1.51
CA GLY A 44 1.15 -5.50 -1.13
C GLY A 44 1.34 -4.70 0.16
N HIS A 45 2.52 -4.85 0.76
CA HIS A 45 2.93 -4.19 2.02
C HIS A 45 2.90 -2.65 1.97
N LEU A 46 2.68 -2.07 0.78
CA LEU A 46 2.61 -0.62 0.58
C LEU A 46 1.27 -0.01 0.99
N TYR A 47 0.23 -0.83 1.24
CA TYR A 47 -1.03 -0.31 1.76
C TYR A 47 -0.84 0.19 3.20
N ARG A 48 -0.74 1.51 3.36
CA ARG A 48 -0.80 2.20 4.66
C ARG A 48 -2.18 2.85 4.80
N PRO A 49 -3.06 2.30 5.63
CA PRO A 49 -4.35 2.91 5.89
C PRO A 49 -4.15 4.31 6.49
N LEU A 50 -4.85 5.29 5.93
CA LEU A 50 -4.83 6.68 6.34
C LEU A 50 -5.27 6.79 7.81
N LYS A 51 -4.36 7.24 8.68
CA LYS A 51 -4.68 7.52 10.08
C LYS A 51 -5.44 8.84 10.16
N LYS A 52 -6.61 8.84 10.80
CA LYS A 52 -7.36 10.06 11.11
C LYS A 52 -7.15 10.39 12.58
N SER A 53 -6.75 11.63 12.88
CA SER A 53 -6.68 12.11 14.26
C SER A 53 -8.10 12.31 14.78
N VAL A 54 -8.46 11.58 15.83
CA VAL A 54 -9.77 11.67 16.48
C VAL A 54 -9.57 11.82 17.98
N THR A 55 -10.42 12.59 18.64
CA THR A 55 -10.43 12.71 20.10
C THR A 55 -11.44 11.72 20.66
N ILE A 56 -10.96 10.70 21.37
CA ILE A 56 -11.79 9.74 22.12
C ILE A 56 -11.38 9.74 23.58
N ARG A 57 -12.31 9.38 24.47
CA ARG A 57 -12.02 9.14 25.88
C ARG A 57 -11.76 7.64 26.06
N LEU A 58 -10.69 7.31 26.76
CA LEU A 58 -10.34 5.95 27.17
C LEU A 58 -10.08 5.99 28.68
N ASP A 59 -10.34 4.87 29.35
CA ASP A 59 -10.10 4.76 30.78
C ASP A 59 -8.60 4.90 31.10
N ALA A 60 -8.32 5.47 32.27
CA ALA A 60 -6.96 5.83 32.66
C ALA A 60 -6.06 4.59 32.84
N ASP A 61 -6.62 3.51 33.38
CA ASP A 61 -5.96 2.22 33.57
C ASP A 61 -5.61 1.55 32.23
N VAL A 62 -6.51 1.63 31.24
CA VAL A 62 -6.27 1.13 29.89
C VAL A 62 -5.12 1.89 29.24
N ILE A 63 -5.10 3.22 29.36
CA ILE A 63 -4.00 4.04 28.84
C ILE A 63 -2.67 3.68 29.52
N GLU A 64 -2.67 3.52 30.85
CA GLU A 64 -1.47 3.16 31.61
C GLU A 64 -0.96 1.76 31.24
N TRP A 65 -1.86 0.81 31.04
CA TRP A 65 -1.51 -0.53 30.58
C TRP A 65 -0.82 -0.49 29.21
N PHE A 66 -1.39 0.20 28.21
CA PHE A 66 -0.75 0.30 26.90
C PHE A 66 0.56 1.09 26.94
N LYS A 67 0.70 2.09 27.81
CA LYS A 67 1.96 2.82 28.00
C LYS A 67 3.08 1.92 28.55
N SER A 68 2.75 1.01 29.46
CA SER A 68 3.70 0.08 30.07
C SER A 68 4.01 -1.14 29.21
N HIS A 69 3.07 -1.59 28.38
CA HIS A 69 3.20 -2.85 27.62
C HIS A 69 3.52 -2.66 26.13
N ALA A 70 3.42 -1.44 25.58
CA ALA A 70 3.72 -1.24 24.16
C ALA A 70 5.23 -1.30 23.89
N HIS A 71 5.65 -2.25 23.04
CA HIS A 71 7.04 -2.39 22.60
C HIS A 71 7.30 -1.56 21.33
N GLY A 72 8.33 -0.69 21.37
CA GLY A 72 8.94 -0.02 20.21
C GLY A 72 8.10 1.03 19.48
N SER A 73 6.86 0.72 19.09
CA SER A 73 6.03 1.52 18.17
C SER A 73 5.09 2.54 18.85
N GLY A 74 5.11 2.57 20.19
CA GLY A 74 4.33 3.48 21.03
C GLY A 74 2.90 3.02 21.32
N TYR A 75 2.37 3.42 22.48
CA TYR A 75 1.07 2.95 23.00
C TYR A 75 -0.12 3.23 22.07
N GLN A 76 -0.11 4.36 21.34
CA GLN A 76 -1.18 4.69 20.38
C GLN A 76 -1.21 3.73 19.18
N THR A 77 -0.05 3.27 18.73
CA THR A 77 0.05 2.29 17.63
C THR A 77 -0.52 0.95 18.06
N GLU A 78 -0.22 0.53 19.29
CA GLU A 78 -0.71 -0.72 19.87
C GLU A 78 -2.23 -0.70 20.06
N ILE A 79 -2.77 0.41 20.60
CA ILE A 79 -4.23 0.62 20.72
C ILE A 79 -4.90 0.46 19.35
N ASN A 80 -4.38 1.12 18.32
CA ASN A 80 -4.93 1.02 16.96
C ASN A 80 -4.79 -0.39 16.36
N SER A 81 -3.74 -1.15 16.70
CA SER A 81 -3.56 -2.56 16.31
C SER A 81 -4.67 -3.43 16.90
N VAL A 82 -4.93 -3.31 18.20
CA VAL A 82 -5.98 -4.06 18.90
C VAL A 82 -7.36 -3.75 18.33
N LEU A 83 -7.67 -2.47 18.08
CA LEU A 83 -8.95 -2.06 17.48
C LEU A 83 -9.14 -2.67 16.08
N ARG A 84 -8.08 -2.72 15.26
CA ARG A 84 -8.15 -3.37 13.94
C ARG A 84 -8.42 -4.86 14.02
N GLN A 85 -7.75 -5.56 14.94
CA GLN A 85 -7.97 -6.99 15.14
C GLN A 85 -9.41 -7.25 15.61
N HIS A 86 -9.94 -6.41 16.50
CA HIS A 86 -11.34 -6.49 16.93
C HIS A 86 -12.29 -6.35 15.73
N VAL A 87 -12.15 -5.29 14.94
CA VAL A 87 -12.98 -5.05 13.75
C VAL A 87 -12.91 -6.23 12.78
N ALA A 88 -11.70 -6.70 12.44
CA ALA A 88 -11.52 -7.83 11.53
C ALA A 88 -12.17 -9.13 12.04
N ARG A 89 -12.14 -9.37 13.36
CA ARG A 89 -12.83 -10.52 13.97
C ARG A 89 -14.35 -10.39 13.88
N GLN A 90 -14.91 -9.18 13.99
CA GLN A 90 -16.35 -8.97 13.86
C GLN A 90 -16.82 -9.13 12.41
N GLU A 91 -16.08 -8.62 11.44
CA GLU A 91 -16.40 -8.79 10.02
C GLU A 91 -16.40 -10.26 9.61
N LYS A 92 -15.41 -11.05 10.09
CA LYS A 92 -15.37 -12.51 9.87
C LYS A 92 -16.56 -13.28 10.46
N LYS A 93 -17.21 -12.76 11.51
CA LYS A 93 -18.40 -13.38 12.10
C LYS A 93 -19.69 -13.04 11.34
N ARG A 94 -19.65 -11.99 10.52
CA ARG A 94 -20.80 -11.48 9.76
C ARG A 94 -20.88 -12.06 8.36
N ALA A 95 -19.73 -12.46 7.80
CA ALA A 95 -19.62 -13.20 6.55
C ALA A 95 -19.88 -14.70 6.77
#